data_AF-A0AAU8JEV4-F1
#
_entry.id   AF-A0AAU8JEV4-F1
#
_cell.length_a   1.000
_cell.length_b   1.000
_cell.length_c   1.000
_cell.angle_alpha   90.00
_cell.angle_beta   90.00
_cell.angle_gamma   90.00
#
_symmetry.space_group_name_H-M   'P 1'
#
loop_
_entity.id
_entity.type
_entity.pdbx_description
1 polymer ?
#
loop_
_entity_poly.entity_id
_entity_poly.type
_entity_poly.pdbx_seq_one_letter_code
_entity_poly.pdbx_strand_id
1 'polypeptide(L)'
;MADLIPYLIIQSPSGEEKKLELRDTHYTIGRLSDNDISLSEDPNSLITRIKHCILYREAGQWLLTDNSTNGTIVQWGENQENIHQKTIALKPESAILIHHWKITFFDPNATNKYKTKIVKSSAELAELSELPKKPLEISRFIYKISQATLYHQIGTERTAIPCRPQVNAMLRYMAQKNLDNQGEPIVCEYQALISAVWGNGPDAEGRTALEVNGLARDIRKLLEEYSNINDAEAALVTIRRMGYLLKIQSEW
;
A
#
# COMPACT_ATOMS: atom_id res chain seq x y z
N MET A 1 17.12 -6.12 -22.97
CA MET A 1 16.16 -7.20 -22.66
C MET A 1 14.80 -6.58 -22.78
N ALA A 2 13.87 -7.19 -23.53
CA ALA A 2 12.52 -6.66 -23.64
C ALA A 2 11.81 -6.89 -22.29
N ASP A 3 11.48 -5.81 -21.57
CA ASP A 3 10.68 -5.90 -20.35
C ASP A 3 9.30 -6.43 -20.73
N LEU A 4 9.02 -7.69 -20.39
CA LEU A 4 7.72 -8.28 -20.65
C LEU A 4 6.72 -7.70 -19.64
N ILE A 5 5.66 -7.07 -20.11
CA ILE A 5 4.72 -6.34 -19.25
C ILE A 5 3.66 -7.32 -18.72
N PRO A 6 3.37 -7.34 -17.40
CA PRO A 6 2.25 -8.10 -16.84
C PRO A 6 0.93 -7.67 -17.49
N TYR A 7 -0.01 -8.60 -17.62
CA TYR A 7 -1.29 -8.31 -18.27
C TYR A 7 -2.44 -9.11 -17.66
N LEU A 8 -3.65 -8.62 -17.88
CA LEU A 8 -4.90 -9.29 -17.55
C LEU A 8 -5.57 -9.79 -18.82
N ILE A 9 -6.22 -10.93 -18.72
CA ILE A 9 -7.22 -11.41 -19.67
C ILE A 9 -8.58 -11.28 -18.98
N ILE A 10 -9.44 -10.42 -19.50
CA ILE A 10 -10.74 -10.09 -18.93
C ILE A 10 -11.80 -10.74 -19.83
N GLN A 11 -12.56 -11.67 -19.26
CA GLN A 11 -13.63 -12.39 -19.93
C GLN A 11 -14.99 -11.92 -19.40
N SER A 12 -15.82 -11.43 -20.31
CA SER A 12 -17.19 -11.00 -20.01
C SER A 12 -18.15 -12.19 -19.86
N PRO A 13 -19.31 -11.98 -19.20
CA PRO A 13 -20.40 -12.95 -19.19
C PRO A 13 -20.88 -13.35 -20.59
N SER A 14 -20.85 -12.42 -21.55
CA SER A 14 -21.17 -12.67 -22.96
C SER A 14 -20.12 -13.49 -23.71
N GLY A 15 -18.96 -13.74 -23.09
CA GLY A 15 -17.85 -14.52 -23.67
C GLY A 15 -16.84 -13.71 -24.47
N GLU A 16 -16.97 -12.37 -24.49
CA GLU A 16 -15.96 -11.49 -25.06
C GLU A 16 -14.71 -11.50 -24.19
N GLU A 17 -13.54 -11.60 -24.82
CA GLU A 17 -12.25 -11.59 -24.15
C GLU A 17 -11.45 -10.34 -24.54
N LYS A 18 -10.92 -9.64 -23.54
CA LYS A 18 -10.06 -8.46 -23.72
C LYS A 18 -8.76 -8.63 -22.95
N LYS A 19 -7.64 -8.38 -23.63
CA LYS A 19 -6.33 -8.25 -23.00
C LYS A 19 -6.07 -6.81 -22.55
N LEU A 20 -5.62 -6.64 -21.31
CA LEU A 20 -5.19 -5.34 -20.75
C LEU A 20 -3.76 -5.45 -20.21
N GLU A 21 -2.85 -4.64 -20.74
CA GLU A 21 -1.48 -4.55 -20.22
C GLU A 21 -1.43 -3.66 -18.98
N LEU A 22 -0.75 -4.14 -17.93
CA LEU A 22 -0.58 -3.45 -16.67
C LEU A 22 0.67 -2.57 -16.71
N ARG A 23 0.53 -1.38 -17.31
CA ARG A 23 1.58 -0.37 -17.48
C ARG A 23 1.73 0.57 -16.28
N ASP A 24 0.64 0.79 -15.56
CA ASP A 24 0.60 1.51 -14.30
C ASP A 24 0.74 0.54 -13.12
N THR A 25 0.80 1.08 -11.90
CA THR A 25 0.92 0.29 -10.66
C THR A 25 -0.38 0.22 -9.87
N HIS A 26 -1.48 0.76 -10.39
CA HIS A 26 -2.77 0.83 -9.70
C HIS A 26 -3.91 0.82 -10.71
N TYR A 27 -4.87 -0.08 -10.49
CA TYR A 27 -6.04 -0.30 -11.34
C TYR A 27 -7.27 -0.52 -10.48
N THR A 28 -8.28 0.28 -10.72
CA THR A 28 -9.60 0.16 -10.11
C THR A 28 -10.48 -0.73 -10.97
N ILE A 29 -11.21 -1.65 -10.34
CA ILE A 29 -12.16 -2.56 -10.98
C ILE A 29 -13.54 -2.28 -10.42
N GLY A 30 -14.54 -2.08 -11.28
CA GLY A 30 -15.91 -1.84 -10.83
C GLY A 30 -16.88 -1.72 -12.00
N ARG A 31 -18.18 -1.52 -11.70
CA ARG A 31 -19.23 -1.56 -12.72
C ARG A 31 -19.26 -0.37 -13.67
N LEU A 32 -18.91 0.83 -13.18
CA LEU A 32 -18.97 2.06 -13.97
C LEU A 32 -17.67 2.31 -14.75
N SER A 33 -17.77 3.08 -15.82
CA SER A 33 -16.66 3.50 -16.67
C SER A 33 -15.61 4.38 -15.99
N ASP A 34 -15.90 4.88 -14.79
CA ASP A 34 -14.96 5.65 -13.96
C ASP A 34 -13.84 4.78 -13.37
N ASN A 35 -13.96 3.45 -13.48
CA ASN A 35 -12.92 2.51 -13.11
C ASN A 35 -12.01 2.22 -14.31
N ASP A 36 -10.73 1.94 -14.04
CA ASP A 36 -9.75 1.57 -15.07
C ASP A 36 -10.16 0.28 -15.80
N ILE A 37 -10.83 -0.63 -15.07
CA ILE A 37 -11.45 -1.85 -15.59
C ILE A 37 -12.95 -1.80 -15.27
N SER A 38 -13.73 -1.48 -16.30
CA SER A 38 -15.19 -1.40 -16.22
C SER A 38 -15.85 -2.75 -16.52
N LEU A 39 -16.62 -3.27 -15.57
CA LEU A 39 -17.40 -4.51 -15.66
C LEU A 39 -18.89 -4.17 -15.84
N SER A 40 -19.26 -3.65 -17.01
CA SER A 40 -20.60 -3.07 -17.24
C SER A 40 -21.72 -4.09 -17.42
N GLU A 41 -21.39 -5.33 -17.83
CA GLU A 41 -22.36 -6.43 -17.94
C GLU A 41 -22.69 -7.00 -16.55
N ASP A 42 -23.62 -6.34 -15.87
CA ASP A 42 -24.08 -6.72 -14.53
C ASP A 42 -25.59 -6.46 -14.39
N PRO A 43 -26.44 -7.32 -15.00
CA PRO A 43 -27.90 -7.09 -15.06
C PRO A 43 -28.55 -7.06 -13.67
N ASN A 44 -27.95 -7.72 -12.69
CA ASN A 44 -28.45 -7.81 -11.32
C ASN A 44 -27.83 -6.75 -10.38
N SER A 45 -26.98 -5.85 -10.89
CA SER A 45 -26.29 -4.81 -10.10
C SER A 45 -25.51 -5.37 -8.89
N LEU A 46 -24.90 -6.55 -9.04
CA LEU A 46 -24.15 -7.23 -7.99
C LEU A 46 -22.70 -6.73 -7.85
N ILE A 47 -22.21 -5.97 -8.84
CA ILE A 47 -20.89 -5.35 -8.84
C ILE A 47 -21.01 -3.91 -8.32
N THR A 48 -20.33 -3.66 -7.20
CA THR A 48 -20.07 -2.30 -6.67
C THR A 48 -19.65 -1.33 -7.77
N ARG A 49 -20.28 -0.14 -7.78
CA ARG A 49 -20.17 0.86 -8.85
C ARG A 49 -18.74 1.35 -9.08
N ILE A 50 -18.05 1.69 -7.99
CA ILE A 50 -16.72 2.30 -8.01
C ILE A 50 -15.84 1.50 -7.05
N LYS A 51 -14.66 1.06 -7.53
CA LYS A 51 -13.64 0.34 -6.76
C LYS A 51 -14.18 -0.89 -6.04
N HIS A 52 -14.89 -1.76 -6.75
CA HIS A 52 -15.24 -3.09 -6.27
C HIS A 52 -14.00 -3.85 -5.79
N CYS A 53 -12.96 -3.83 -6.63
CA CYS A 53 -11.62 -4.23 -6.24
C CYS A 53 -10.60 -3.20 -6.68
N ILE A 54 -9.42 -3.28 -6.08
CA ILE A 54 -8.26 -2.51 -6.46
C ILE A 54 -7.11 -3.49 -6.67
N LEU A 55 -6.60 -3.54 -7.89
CA LEU A 55 -5.37 -4.24 -8.25
C LEU A 55 -4.23 -3.24 -8.21
N TYR A 56 -3.18 -3.51 -7.44
CA TYR A 56 -2.04 -2.61 -7.38
C TYR A 56 -0.74 -3.38 -7.22
N ARG A 57 0.36 -2.73 -7.58
CA ARG A 57 1.70 -3.29 -7.49
C ARG A 57 2.44 -2.67 -6.32
N GLU A 58 2.89 -3.50 -5.40
CA GLU A 58 3.69 -3.11 -4.23
C GLU A 58 4.90 -4.05 -4.12
N ALA A 59 6.10 -3.51 -3.85
CA ALA A 59 7.33 -4.30 -3.72
C ALA A 59 7.61 -5.29 -4.88
N GLY A 60 7.17 -4.93 -6.09
CA GLY A 60 7.31 -5.76 -7.30
C GLY A 60 6.27 -6.87 -7.43
N GLN A 61 5.37 -7.02 -6.47
CA GLN A 61 4.29 -8.00 -6.42
C GLN A 61 2.94 -7.35 -6.71
N TRP A 62 2.05 -8.08 -7.37
CA TRP A 62 0.68 -7.65 -7.60
C TRP A 62 -0.22 -8.10 -6.45
N LEU A 63 -0.99 -7.17 -5.91
CA LEU A 63 -1.92 -7.34 -4.81
C LEU A 63 -3.33 -6.98 -5.26
N LEU A 64 -4.32 -7.68 -4.74
CA LEU A 64 -5.73 -7.42 -4.96
C LEU A 64 -6.42 -7.16 -3.63
N THR A 65 -7.07 -6.01 -3.49
CA THR A 65 -7.92 -5.66 -2.35
C THR A 65 -9.38 -5.65 -2.79
N ASP A 66 -10.23 -6.37 -2.06
CA ASP A 66 -11.68 -6.31 -2.21
C ASP A 66 -12.28 -5.19 -1.33
N ASN A 67 -13.11 -4.34 -1.92
CA ASN A 67 -13.94 -3.34 -1.21
C ASN A 67 -15.42 -3.50 -1.60
N SER A 68 -15.78 -4.68 -2.10
CA SER A 68 -17.10 -4.92 -2.65
C SER A 68 -18.16 -5.14 -1.59
N THR A 69 -19.43 -5.03 -1.97
CA THR A 69 -20.55 -5.39 -1.10
C THR A 69 -20.81 -6.90 -1.14
N ASN A 70 -20.53 -7.58 -2.25
CA ASN A 70 -20.93 -8.98 -2.49
C ASN A 70 -19.75 -9.97 -2.50
N GLY A 71 -18.54 -9.49 -2.18
CA GLY A 71 -17.32 -10.28 -2.15
C GLY A 71 -16.68 -10.49 -3.51
N THR A 72 -15.41 -10.88 -3.46
CA THR A 72 -14.60 -11.26 -4.62
C THR A 72 -13.93 -12.59 -4.33
N ILE A 73 -13.85 -13.44 -5.34
CA ILE A 73 -13.23 -14.74 -5.23
C ILE A 73 -11.94 -14.74 -6.05
N VAL A 74 -10.87 -15.33 -5.51
CA VAL A 74 -9.64 -15.57 -6.26
C VAL A 74 -9.31 -17.05 -6.27
N GLN A 75 -9.01 -17.57 -7.46
CA GLN A 75 -8.65 -18.96 -7.71
C GLN A 75 -7.21 -19.05 -8.22
N TRP A 76 -6.42 -19.99 -7.70
CA TRP A 76 -5.08 -20.31 -8.19
C TRP A 76 -4.86 -21.83 -8.14
N GLY A 77 -4.57 -22.43 -9.29
CA GLY A 77 -4.55 -23.90 -9.42
C GLY A 77 -5.89 -24.50 -8.96
N GLU A 78 -5.83 -25.43 -8.01
CA GLU A 78 -7.00 -26.09 -7.41
C GLU A 78 -7.57 -25.35 -6.18
N ASN A 79 -6.92 -24.28 -5.73
CA ASN A 79 -7.37 -23.52 -4.56
C ASN A 79 -8.24 -22.34 -4.95
N GLN A 80 -9.19 -22.01 -4.08
CA GLN A 80 -10.06 -20.84 -4.21
C GLN A 80 -10.27 -20.21 -2.84
N GLU A 81 -10.24 -18.88 -2.78
CA GLU A 81 -10.52 -18.11 -1.56
C GLU A 81 -11.48 -16.97 -1.85
N ASN A 82 -12.46 -16.76 -0.96
CA ASN A 82 -13.25 -15.54 -0.93
C ASN A 82 -12.50 -14.49 -0.09
N ILE A 83 -12.12 -13.40 -0.75
CA ILE A 83 -11.29 -12.34 -0.19
C ILE A 83 -12.11 -11.13 0.27
N HIS A 84 -13.40 -11.31 0.57
CA HIS A 84 -14.27 -10.20 0.95
C HIS A 84 -13.65 -9.30 2.03
N GLN A 85 -13.49 -8.01 1.71
CA GLN A 85 -12.83 -6.99 2.55
C GLN A 85 -11.37 -7.33 2.96
N LYS A 86 -10.68 -8.15 2.17
CA LYS A 86 -9.29 -8.57 2.40
C LYS A 86 -8.40 -8.16 1.24
N THR A 87 -7.10 -8.17 1.52
CA THR A 87 -6.04 -8.00 0.52
C THR A 87 -5.25 -9.30 0.40
N ILE A 88 -5.01 -9.74 -0.83
CA ILE A 88 -4.15 -10.90 -1.09
C ILE A 88 -3.12 -10.60 -2.17
N ALA A 89 -2.02 -11.32 -2.11
CA ALA A 89 -1.03 -11.40 -3.18
C ALA A 89 -1.54 -12.26 -4.35
N LEU A 90 -1.55 -11.70 -5.56
CA LEU A 90 -1.84 -12.48 -6.76
C LEU A 90 -0.62 -13.31 -7.15
N LYS A 91 -0.89 -14.58 -7.41
CA LYS A 91 0.07 -15.48 -8.05
C LYS A 91 -0.11 -15.39 -9.57
N PRO A 92 0.94 -15.59 -10.37
CA PRO A 92 0.78 -15.76 -11.81
C PRO A 92 -0.31 -16.82 -12.10
N GLU A 93 -1.11 -16.57 -13.13
CA GLU A 93 -2.23 -17.42 -13.58
C GLU A 93 -3.42 -17.48 -12.61
N SER A 94 -3.45 -16.63 -11.57
CA SER A 94 -4.62 -16.52 -10.71
C SER A 94 -5.82 -15.93 -11.47
N ALA A 95 -7.01 -16.45 -11.23
CA ALA A 95 -8.27 -15.94 -11.75
C ALA A 95 -9.05 -15.21 -10.66
N ILE A 96 -9.37 -13.95 -10.89
CA ILE A 96 -10.25 -13.14 -10.07
C ILE A 96 -11.67 -13.31 -10.63
N LEU A 97 -12.57 -13.81 -9.80
CA LEU A 97 -13.96 -14.07 -10.14
C LEU A 97 -14.83 -13.03 -9.43
N ILE A 98 -15.49 -12.20 -10.24
CA ILE A 98 -16.44 -11.18 -9.78
C ILE A 98 -17.78 -11.51 -10.43
N HIS A 99 -18.61 -12.25 -9.70
CA HIS A 99 -19.85 -12.85 -10.21
C HIS A 99 -19.62 -13.63 -11.51
N HIS A 100 -20.17 -13.15 -12.63
CA HIS A 100 -20.07 -13.80 -13.94
C HIS A 100 -18.85 -13.36 -14.75
N TRP A 101 -18.03 -12.44 -14.22
CA TRP A 101 -16.78 -12.00 -14.84
C TRP A 101 -15.60 -12.83 -14.34
N LYS A 102 -14.68 -13.13 -15.26
CA LYS A 102 -13.41 -13.77 -14.95
C LYS A 102 -12.26 -12.92 -15.44
N ILE A 103 -11.32 -12.60 -14.55
CA ILE A 103 -10.13 -11.82 -14.87
C ILE A 103 -8.90 -12.66 -14.51
N THR A 104 -8.13 -13.09 -15.50
CA THR A 104 -6.93 -13.91 -15.28
C THR A 104 -5.68 -13.06 -15.36
N PHE A 105 -4.83 -13.16 -14.34
CA PHE A 105 -3.60 -12.40 -14.21
C PHE A 105 -2.38 -13.16 -14.72
N PHE A 106 -1.57 -12.53 -15.58
CA PHE A 106 -0.33 -13.09 -16.12
C PHE A 106 0.85 -12.16 -15.83
N ASP A 107 1.92 -12.71 -15.28
CA ASP A 107 3.18 -12.00 -15.03
C ASP A 107 4.35 -12.73 -15.71
N PRO A 108 4.76 -12.29 -16.91
CA PRO A 108 5.86 -12.93 -17.63
C PRO A 108 7.22 -12.77 -16.95
N ASN A 109 7.38 -11.78 -16.05
CA ASN A 109 8.61 -11.53 -15.32
C ASN A 109 8.69 -12.33 -14.01
N ALA A 110 7.72 -13.19 -13.72
CA ALA A 110 7.71 -14.03 -12.51
C ALA A 110 8.81 -15.13 -12.51
N THR A 111 9.78 -15.10 -13.42
CA THR A 111 10.86 -16.08 -13.50
C THR A 111 11.73 -16.02 -12.23
N ASN A 112 11.63 -17.07 -11.40
CA ASN A 112 12.56 -17.46 -10.31
C ASN A 112 12.57 -16.68 -8.97
N LYS A 113 11.42 -16.46 -8.32
CA LYS A 113 11.39 -16.29 -6.84
C LYS A 113 10.54 -17.30 -6.05
N TYR A 114 9.76 -18.13 -6.73
CA TYR A 114 9.05 -19.24 -6.12
C TYR A 114 9.72 -20.58 -6.43
N LYS A 115 10.98 -20.76 -6.02
CA LYS A 115 11.48 -22.13 -5.80
C LYS A 115 10.85 -22.63 -4.51
N THR A 116 9.70 -23.28 -4.67
CA THR A 116 9.36 -24.55 -4.03
C THR A 116 10.08 -24.78 -2.70
N LYS A 117 9.54 -24.27 -1.59
CA LYS A 117 9.55 -25.08 -0.36
C LYS A 117 8.69 -26.29 -0.68
N ILE A 118 9.36 -27.37 -1.06
CA ILE A 118 8.77 -28.69 -1.18
C ILE A 118 8.03 -28.95 0.13
N VAL A 119 6.70 -29.00 0.02
CA VAL A 119 5.82 -29.46 1.08
C VAL A 119 6.19 -30.92 1.32
N LYS A 120 6.98 -31.18 2.36
CA LYS A 120 7.00 -32.52 2.95
C LYS A 120 5.59 -32.79 3.48
N SER A 121 5.11 -33.99 3.15
CA SER A 121 3.75 -34.49 3.33
C SER A 121 3.17 -34.22 4.72
N SER A 122 1.86 -34.02 4.73
CA SER A 122 0.92 -33.70 5.81
C SER A 122 0.84 -34.68 6.99
N ALA A 123 1.82 -35.56 7.19
CA ALA A 123 1.80 -36.56 8.26
C ALA A 123 2.71 -36.20 9.46
N GLU A 124 3.78 -35.40 9.28
CA GLU A 124 4.74 -35.10 10.35
C GLU A 124 4.49 -33.76 11.08
N LEU A 125 3.55 -32.94 10.59
CA LEU A 125 3.21 -31.62 11.18
C LEU A 125 2.29 -31.69 12.41
N ALA A 126 1.81 -32.88 12.80
CA ALA A 126 0.96 -33.06 13.97
C ALA A 126 1.74 -33.03 15.30
N GLU A 127 3.04 -33.36 15.31
CA GLU A 127 3.83 -33.55 16.55
C GLU A 127 4.74 -32.38 16.95
N LEU A 128 4.81 -31.28 16.17
CA LEU A 128 5.54 -30.07 16.58
C LEU A 128 4.61 -28.93 17.02
N SER A 129 3.36 -29.26 17.39
CA SER A 129 2.33 -28.33 17.86
C SER A 129 2.52 -27.85 19.32
N GLU A 130 3.77 -27.79 19.81
CA GLU A 130 4.12 -27.28 21.14
C GLU A 130 5.28 -26.27 21.12
N LEU A 131 5.21 -25.27 20.24
CA LEU A 131 5.98 -24.03 20.45
C LEU A 131 5.02 -22.83 20.46
N PRO A 132 5.14 -21.94 21.47
CA PRO A 132 4.16 -20.88 21.69
C PRO A 132 4.19 -19.89 20.53
N LYS A 133 3.04 -19.69 19.88
CA LYS A 133 2.80 -18.59 18.96
C LYS A 133 3.03 -17.28 19.73
N LYS A 134 4.19 -16.63 19.54
CA LYS A 134 4.41 -15.28 20.05
C LYS A 134 3.31 -14.36 19.50
N PRO A 135 2.69 -13.48 20.31
CA PRO A 135 1.63 -12.59 19.84
C PRO A 135 2.15 -11.70 18.69
N LEU A 136 1.30 -11.36 17.71
CA LEU A 136 1.60 -10.27 16.77
C LEU A 136 1.79 -8.99 17.61
N GLU A 137 3.04 -8.59 17.83
CA GLU A 137 3.34 -7.34 18.54
C GLU A 137 3.00 -6.16 17.64
N ILE A 138 2.12 -5.27 18.12
CA ILE A 138 1.67 -4.09 17.39
C ILE A 138 2.86 -3.13 17.28
N SER A 139 3.38 -2.96 16.06
CA SER A 139 4.42 -1.97 15.74
C SER A 139 3.81 -0.63 15.37
N ARG A 140 4.41 0.49 15.80
CA ARG A 140 3.95 1.84 15.45
C ARG A 140 5.10 2.83 15.44
N PHE A 141 4.93 3.93 14.70
CA PHE A 141 5.85 5.06 14.73
C PHE A 141 5.35 6.16 15.67
N ILE A 142 6.29 6.74 16.42
CA ILE A 142 6.03 7.81 17.37
C ILE A 142 7.07 8.91 17.15
N TYR A 143 6.63 10.15 16.90
CA TYR A 143 7.53 11.29 16.87
C TYR A 143 7.44 12.05 18.19
N LYS A 144 8.57 12.23 18.88
CA LYS A 144 8.66 12.97 20.14
C LYS A 144 9.23 14.37 19.94
N ILE A 145 8.42 15.39 20.21
CA ILE A 145 8.73 16.80 19.91
C ILE A 145 9.89 17.32 20.75
N SER A 146 9.86 17.12 22.08
CA SER A 146 10.90 17.61 23.00
C SER A 146 12.30 17.11 22.65
N GLN A 147 12.38 15.93 22.06
CA GLN A 147 13.63 15.27 21.68
C GLN A 147 13.93 15.39 20.18
N ALA A 148 13.00 15.95 19.39
CA ALA A 148 13.08 15.99 17.93
C ALA A 148 13.48 14.62 17.33
N THR A 149 12.88 13.54 17.82
CA THR A 149 13.32 12.17 17.51
C THR A 149 12.14 11.30 17.11
N LEU A 150 12.30 10.58 16.01
CA LEU A 150 11.37 9.55 15.55
C LEU A 150 11.72 8.21 16.22
N TYR A 151 10.72 7.51 16.73
CA TYR A 151 10.83 6.20 17.33
C TYR A 151 10.00 5.18 16.57
N HIS A 152 10.52 3.98 16.45
CA HIS A 152 9.75 2.79 16.12
C HIS A 152 9.50 2.00 17.42
N GLN A 153 8.24 1.79 17.77
CA GLN A 153 7.84 1.05 18.95
C GLN A 153 7.29 -0.31 18.55
N ILE A 154 7.85 -1.39 19.11
CA ILE A 154 7.34 -2.75 18.98
C ILE A 154 7.00 -3.22 20.40
N GLY A 155 5.70 -3.45 20.67
CA GLY A 155 5.25 -3.73 22.04
C GLY A 155 5.54 -2.57 23.00
N THR A 156 6.50 -2.75 23.92
CA THR A 156 6.95 -1.71 24.88
C THR A 156 8.33 -1.15 24.58
N GLU A 157 9.07 -1.78 23.67
CA GLU A 157 10.42 -1.35 23.31
C GLU A 157 10.36 -0.21 22.28
N ARG A 158 11.16 0.84 22.48
CA ARG A 158 11.26 1.99 21.58
C ARG A 158 12.69 2.09 21.04
N THR A 159 12.82 2.05 19.72
CA THR A 159 14.09 2.25 19.01
C THR A 159 14.11 3.61 18.37
N ALA A 160 15.10 4.44 18.71
CA ALA A 160 15.29 5.75 18.09
C ALA A 160 15.79 5.58 16.65
N ILE A 161 15.17 6.30 15.72
CA ILE A 161 15.55 6.28 14.31
C ILE A 161 16.31 7.58 13.96
N PRO A 162 17.60 7.48 13.58
CA PRO A 162 18.36 8.65 13.18
C PRO A 162 17.81 9.22 11.87
N CYS A 163 17.52 10.52 11.87
CA CYS A 163 16.99 11.23 10.72
C CYS A 163 17.99 12.30 10.25
N ARG A 164 18.08 12.52 8.93
CA ARG A 164 18.81 13.67 8.38
C ARG A 164 18.15 14.98 8.87
N PRO A 165 18.90 16.10 9.01
CA PRO A 165 18.36 17.34 9.59
C PRO A 165 17.08 17.86 8.90
N GLN A 166 17.05 17.88 7.57
CA GLN A 166 15.90 18.38 6.80
C GLN A 166 14.69 17.45 6.88
N VAL A 167 14.92 16.13 6.85
CA VAL A 167 13.88 15.10 7.07
C VAL A 167 13.29 15.23 8.47
N ASN A 168 14.14 15.42 9.47
CA ASN A 168 13.72 15.61 10.85
C ASN A 168 12.93 16.91 11.03
N ALA A 169 13.36 18.01 10.40
CA ALA A 169 12.64 19.29 10.43
C ALA A 169 11.23 19.17 9.83
N MET A 170 11.09 18.47 8.69
CA MET A 170 9.79 18.20 8.07
C MET A 170 8.90 17.36 9.00
N LEU A 171 9.42 16.26 9.54
CA LEU A 171 8.68 15.40 10.48
C LEU A 171 8.27 16.15 11.74
N ARG A 172 9.17 16.96 12.32
CA ARG A 172 8.92 17.78 13.50
C ARG A 172 7.75 18.72 13.28
N TYR A 173 7.75 19.43 12.16
CA TYR A 173 6.70 20.37 11.83
C TYR A 173 5.34 19.68 11.67
N MET A 174 5.29 18.58 10.93
CA MET A 174 4.06 17.83 10.71
C MET A 174 3.53 17.21 12.01
N ALA A 175 4.40 16.63 12.83
CA ALA A 175 4.04 16.07 14.14
C ALA A 175 3.55 17.16 15.12
N GLN A 176 4.17 18.34 15.11
CA GLN A 176 3.72 19.48 15.89
C GLN A 176 2.32 19.92 15.46
N LYS A 177 2.06 19.99 14.15
CA LYS A 177 0.74 20.35 13.62
C LYS A 177 -0.34 19.34 14.00
N ASN A 178 0.00 18.05 14.04
CA ASN A 178 -0.91 17.04 14.57
C ASN A 178 -1.19 17.26 16.06
N LEU A 179 -0.18 17.52 16.89
CA LEU A 179 -0.36 17.79 18.32
C LEU A 179 -1.20 19.04 18.59
N ASP A 180 -0.94 20.13 17.87
CA ASP A 180 -1.73 21.36 17.93
C ASP A 180 -3.20 21.09 17.55
N ASN A 181 -3.42 20.10 16.68
CA ASN A 181 -4.73 19.60 16.25
C ASN A 181 -5.22 18.40 17.11
N GLN A 182 -4.92 18.40 18.42
CA GLN A 182 -5.36 17.37 19.38
C GLN A 182 -4.88 15.95 19.07
N GLY A 183 -3.79 15.82 18.31
CA GLY A 183 -3.23 14.55 17.86
C GLY A 183 -3.78 14.04 16.52
N GLU A 184 -4.79 14.70 15.94
CA GLU A 184 -5.39 14.29 14.68
C GLU A 184 -4.55 14.76 13.47
N PRO A 185 -4.29 13.88 12.48
CA PRO A 185 -3.51 14.23 11.30
C PRO A 185 -4.11 15.39 10.49
N ILE A 186 -3.31 16.42 10.23
CA ILE A 186 -3.70 17.57 9.41
C ILE A 186 -2.82 17.69 8.16
N VAL A 187 -3.42 18.19 7.08
CA VAL A 187 -2.69 18.46 5.83
C VAL A 187 -1.73 19.63 6.06
N CYS A 188 -0.44 19.37 5.83
CA CYS A 188 0.60 20.38 5.79
C CYS A 188 0.87 20.76 4.34
N GLU A 189 0.61 22.03 4.00
CA GLU A 189 0.77 22.53 2.65
C GLU A 189 2.25 22.67 2.24
N TYR A 190 2.54 22.58 0.95
CA TYR A 190 3.90 22.70 0.42
C TYR A 190 4.63 23.96 0.88
N GLN A 191 3.98 25.12 0.87
CA GLN A 191 4.61 26.38 1.31
C GLN A 191 5.00 26.35 2.78
N ALA A 192 4.12 25.83 3.64
CA ALA A 192 4.38 25.71 5.05
C ALA A 192 5.49 24.68 5.35
N LEU A 193 5.53 23.57 4.59
CA LEU A 193 6.61 22.58 4.68
C LEU A 193 7.96 23.15 4.22
N ILE A 194 7.97 23.98 3.17
CA ILE A 194 9.18 24.67 2.72
C ILE A 194 9.70 25.61 3.82
N SER A 195 8.84 26.47 4.34
CA SER A 195 9.20 27.39 5.44
C SER A 195 9.69 26.65 6.68
N ALA A 196 9.12 25.49 6.99
CA ALA A 196 9.52 24.70 8.15
C ALA A 196 10.92 24.08 8.02
N VAL A 197 11.30 23.67 6.81
CA VAL A 197 12.58 22.98 6.58
C VAL A 197 13.72 23.96 6.31
N TRP A 198 13.47 25.01 5.54
CA TRP A 198 14.50 25.97 5.09
C TRP A 198 14.36 27.37 5.70
N GLY A 199 13.35 27.61 6.54
CA GLY A 199 13.08 28.91 7.14
C GLY A 199 12.37 29.88 6.18
N ASN A 200 12.30 31.16 6.57
CA ASN A 200 11.71 32.23 5.77
C ASN A 200 12.77 33.14 5.11
N GLY A 201 13.99 32.63 4.95
CA GLY A 201 15.14 33.36 4.43
C GLY A 201 15.49 32.98 2.98
N PRO A 202 16.64 33.47 2.47
CA PRO A 202 17.09 33.21 1.10
C PRO A 202 17.27 31.71 0.78
N ASP A 203 17.48 30.86 1.78
CA ASP A 203 17.58 29.40 1.61
C ASP A 203 16.26 28.74 1.16
N ALA A 204 15.13 29.39 1.43
CA ALA A 204 13.80 28.97 1.00
C ALA A 204 13.40 29.58 -0.35
N GLU A 205 14.02 30.69 -0.76
CA GLU A 205 13.77 31.31 -2.05
C GLU A 205 14.17 30.38 -3.19
N GLY A 206 13.22 30.08 -4.08
CA GLY A 206 13.41 29.15 -5.19
C GLY A 206 13.21 27.67 -4.86
N ARG A 207 12.94 27.31 -3.59
CA ARG A 207 12.52 25.95 -3.23
C ARG A 207 11.11 25.69 -3.74
N THR A 208 10.88 24.47 -4.21
CA THR A 208 9.61 24.09 -4.84
C THR A 208 9.04 22.83 -4.20
N ALA A 209 7.81 22.49 -4.57
CA ALA A 209 7.19 21.23 -4.19
C ALA A 209 8.06 20.00 -4.53
N LEU A 210 8.94 20.09 -5.54
CA LEU A 210 9.83 18.99 -5.92
C LEU A 210 10.83 18.64 -4.80
N GLU A 211 11.32 19.64 -4.07
CA GLU A 211 12.25 19.45 -2.95
C GLU A 211 11.53 18.77 -1.77
N VAL A 212 10.33 19.23 -1.45
CA VAL A 212 9.47 18.62 -0.43
C VAL A 212 9.13 17.17 -0.81
N ASN A 213 8.87 16.90 -2.09
CA ASN A 213 8.64 15.54 -2.58
C ASN A 213 9.87 14.64 -2.41
N GLY A 214 11.07 15.20 -2.55
CA GLY A 214 12.32 14.51 -2.24
C GLY A 214 12.42 14.11 -0.76
N LEU A 215 12.13 15.05 0.15
CA LEU A 215 12.10 14.78 1.59
C LEU A 215 11.01 13.76 1.97
N ALA A 216 9.84 13.83 1.35
CA ALA A 216 8.77 12.86 1.55
C ALA A 216 9.20 11.43 1.13
N ARG A 217 9.94 11.30 0.03
CA ARG A 217 10.53 10.01 -0.37
C ARG A 217 11.56 9.52 0.65
N ASP A 218 12.42 10.40 1.13
CA ASP A 218 13.41 10.06 2.17
C ASP A 218 12.74 9.62 3.47
N ILE A 219 11.66 10.29 3.89
CA ILE A 219 10.85 9.90 5.06
C ILE A 219 10.26 8.51 4.85
N ARG A 220 9.62 8.25 3.70
CA ARG A 220 9.03 6.93 3.45
C ARG A 220 10.05 5.84 3.45
N LYS A 221 11.17 6.02 2.74
CA LYS A 221 12.28 5.07 2.77
C LYS A 221 12.76 4.78 4.20
N LEU A 222 12.85 5.82 5.03
CA LEU A 222 13.23 5.67 6.43
C LEU A 222 12.18 4.86 7.22
N LEU A 223 10.89 5.08 6.99
CA LEU A 223 9.84 4.27 7.63
C LEU A 223 9.85 2.82 7.10
N GLU A 224 10.03 2.61 5.80
CA GLU A 224 10.15 1.30 5.14
C GLU A 224 11.35 0.47 5.65
N GLU A 225 12.41 1.11 6.13
CA GLU A 225 13.56 0.42 6.73
C GLU A 225 13.22 -0.20 8.10
N TYR A 226 12.22 0.33 8.81
CA TYR A 226 11.86 -0.07 10.17
C TYR A 226 10.47 -0.72 10.28
N SER A 227 9.61 -0.57 9.27
CA SER A 227 8.29 -1.20 9.15
C SER A 227 8.06 -1.78 7.76
N ASN A 228 6.92 -2.43 7.54
CA ASN A 228 6.53 -2.82 6.18
C ASN A 228 6.24 -1.58 5.32
N ILE A 229 6.39 -1.70 4.00
CA ILE A 229 6.24 -0.59 3.04
C ILE A 229 4.84 0.05 3.10
N ASN A 230 3.78 -0.75 3.29
CA ASN A 230 2.41 -0.27 3.50
C ASN A 230 2.27 0.67 4.70
N ASP A 231 3.02 0.44 5.79
CA ASP A 231 2.95 1.29 6.97
C ASP A 231 3.60 2.66 6.71
N ALA A 232 4.60 2.73 5.83
CA ALA A 232 5.30 3.96 5.46
C ALA A 232 4.47 4.90 4.55
N GLU A 233 3.84 4.35 3.51
CA GLU A 233 2.92 5.12 2.63
C GLU A 233 1.61 5.48 3.36
N ALA A 234 1.12 4.62 4.25
CA ALA A 234 0.00 4.94 5.14
C ALA A 234 0.39 6.02 6.18
N ALA A 235 1.62 5.99 6.68
CA ALA A 235 2.14 6.98 7.62
C ALA A 235 2.39 8.35 6.99
N LEU A 236 2.75 8.45 5.70
CA LEU A 236 2.93 9.74 5.02
C LEU A 236 2.13 9.82 3.71
N VAL A 237 0.90 10.32 3.82
CA VAL A 237 -0.07 10.37 2.72
C VAL A 237 0.13 11.64 1.88
N THR A 238 0.23 11.46 0.56
CA THR A 238 0.26 12.59 -0.39
C THR A 238 -1.16 13.11 -0.65
N ILE A 239 -1.38 14.40 -0.48
CA ILE A 239 -2.62 15.07 -0.86
C ILE A 239 -2.38 15.89 -2.13
N ARG A 240 -2.97 15.43 -3.24
CA ARG A 240 -2.72 15.97 -4.59
C ARG A 240 -2.84 17.51 -4.58
N ARG A 241 -1.78 18.17 -5.08
CA ARG A 241 -1.65 19.63 -5.22
C ARG A 241 -1.70 20.46 -3.92
N MET A 242 -1.82 19.84 -2.75
CA MET A 242 -1.86 20.56 -1.47
C MET A 242 -0.59 20.33 -0.64
N GLY A 243 -0.20 19.07 -0.43
CA GLY A 243 0.98 18.75 0.38
C GLY A 243 0.90 17.35 0.96
N TYR A 244 1.24 17.22 2.24
CA TYR A 244 1.37 15.92 2.91
C TYR A 244 0.61 15.86 4.23
N LEU A 245 0.16 14.67 4.58
CA LEU A 245 -0.49 14.38 5.86
C LEU A 245 0.27 13.23 6.53
N LEU A 246 0.70 13.46 7.77
CA LEU A 246 1.47 12.51 8.55
C LEU A 246 0.55 11.76 9.53
N LYS A 247 0.43 10.44 9.40
CA LYS A 247 -0.37 9.55 10.23
C LYS A 247 0.51 8.72 11.17
N ILE A 248 1.27 9.38 12.02
CA ILE A 248 2.02 8.74 13.10
C ILE A 248 1.65 9.36 14.44
N GLN A 249 1.82 8.62 15.52
CA GLN A 249 1.56 9.14 16.85
C GLN A 249 2.56 10.26 17.16
N SER A 250 2.07 11.37 17.70
CA SER A 250 2.90 12.51 18.08
C SER A 250 2.82 12.70 19.59
N GLU A 251 3.97 12.83 20.26
CA GLU A 251 4.08 12.99 21.72
C GLU A 251 4.96 14.20 22.05
N TRP A 252 4.74 14.80 23.22
CA TRP A 252 5.57 15.90 23.72
C TRP A 252 6.94 15.41 24.19
#